data_AF-A0ABD1FXQ5-F1
#
_entry.id   AF-A0ABD1FXQ5-F1
#
_cell.length_a   1.000
_cell.length_b   1.000
_cell.length_c   1.000
_cell.angle_alpha   90.00
_cell.angle_beta   90.00
_cell.angle_gamma   90.00
#
_symmetry.space_group_name_H-M   'P 1'
#
loop_
_entity.id
_entity.type
_entity.pdbx_description
1 polymer ?
#
loop_
_entity_poly.entity_id
_entity_poly.type
_entity_poly.pdbx_seq_one_letter_code
_entity_poly.pdbx_strand_id
1 'polypeptide(L)'
;MGLQKILKNAGEISVLPMLRCVRLNIELLASQIQDPAEFFRGGISIEMMWLLVNSSWILHISCNKRRVAPIAALLSSVLHQSTFGDQLMHKSDDGPGPMKWFVEKILEEGTKSPRTIRLAALHLCGLWLAYPNTLQYYIKELKLLTSYGSAELAENHDARAEVSVLSRSLDPELTDVFINTELYARISVAVMFSKLADIAYSDKCTSRNEDKCAIISSGKLFLLELLSSVVNEKDLSKELYKKYSAIHRRKVRAWQMICALARFVDLDIVEEVTLSLHTSIQRNNLPSVRQYMETFAIYIYLKFPSLFTVPEISTVSKHQWLVT
;
A
#
# COMPACT_ATOMS: atom_id res chain seq x y z
N MET A 1 2.82 44.37 6.32
CA MET A 1 3.20 43.12 5.63
C MET A 1 3.98 42.12 6.51
N GLY A 2 4.78 42.56 7.50
CA GLY A 2 5.54 41.66 8.40
C GLY A 2 4.71 40.91 9.45
N LEU A 3 3.75 41.57 10.10
CA LEU A 3 2.96 40.98 11.21
C LEU A 3 2.07 39.80 10.78
N GLN A 4 1.43 39.90 9.62
CA GLN A 4 0.59 38.84 9.05
C GLN A 4 1.41 37.61 8.64
N LYS A 5 2.64 37.82 8.18
CA LYS A 5 3.62 36.77 7.87
C LYS A 5 4.15 36.12 9.15
N ILE A 6 4.35 36.89 10.22
CA ILE A 6 4.76 36.39 11.53
C ILE A 6 3.63 35.58 12.18
N LEU A 7 2.38 36.04 12.14
CA LEU A 7 1.22 35.31 12.67
C LEU A 7 0.96 34.01 11.90
N LYS A 8 1.07 34.05 10.57
CA LYS A 8 0.96 32.85 9.73
C LYS A 8 2.11 31.86 10.01
N ASN A 9 3.34 32.36 10.17
CA ASN A 9 4.49 31.53 10.54
C ASN A 9 4.40 31.00 11.98
N ALA A 10 3.86 31.76 12.93
CA ALA A 10 3.66 31.33 14.31
C ALA A 10 2.65 30.18 14.41
N GLY A 11 1.56 30.26 13.63
CA GLY A 11 0.61 29.16 13.46
C GLY A 11 1.26 27.90 12.86
N GLU A 12 2.13 28.06 11.86
CA GLU A 12 2.90 26.94 11.27
C GLU A 12 3.90 26.31 12.26
N ILE A 13 4.50 27.11 13.16
CA ILE A 13 5.46 26.62 14.17
C ILE A 13 4.74 25.82 15.27
N SER A 14 3.49 26.16 15.61
CA SER A 14 2.70 25.44 16.62
C SER A 14 2.09 24.12 16.15
N VAL A 15 1.99 23.89 14.83
CA VAL A 15 1.39 22.67 14.25
C VAL A 15 2.09 21.40 14.73
N LEU A 16 3.42 21.39 14.67
CA LEU A 16 4.20 20.19 15.02
C LEU A 16 4.06 19.81 16.50
N PRO A 17 4.23 20.74 17.48
CA PRO A 17 3.91 20.48 18.88
C PRO A 17 2.47 19.99 19.11
N MET A 18 1.48 20.61 18.46
CA MET A 18 0.07 20.20 18.61
C MET A 18 -0.17 18.76 18.17
N LEU A 19 0.34 18.38 16.99
CA LEU A 19 0.22 17.01 16.49
C LEU A 19 0.92 16.01 17.43
N ARG A 20 2.13 16.32 17.90
CA ARG A 20 2.82 15.48 18.89
C ARG A 20 2.02 15.33 20.18
N CYS A 21 1.40 16.40 20.68
CA CYS A 21 0.52 16.33 21.84
C CYS A 21 -0.69 15.44 21.59
N VAL A 22 -1.35 15.56 20.43
CA VAL A 22 -2.46 14.69 20.06
C VAL A 22 -2.02 13.22 20.08
N ARG A 23 -0.90 12.88 19.44
CA ARG A 23 -0.38 11.51 19.43
C ARG A 23 -0.14 10.98 20.84
N LEU A 24 0.53 11.76 21.70
CA LEU A 24 0.79 11.37 23.09
C LEU A 24 -0.50 11.15 23.90
N ASN A 25 -1.54 11.96 23.67
CA ASN A 25 -2.83 11.78 24.32
C ASN A 25 -3.52 10.49 23.85
N ILE A 26 -3.44 10.17 22.56
CA ILE A 26 -3.96 8.90 22.02
C ILE A 26 -3.19 7.71 22.63
N GLU A 27 -1.86 7.79 22.70
CA GLU A 27 -1.03 6.76 23.35
C GLU A 27 -1.40 6.57 24.81
N LEU A 28 -1.60 7.66 25.56
CA LEU A 28 -1.99 7.62 26.97
C LEU A 28 -3.37 6.97 27.14
N LEU A 29 -4.37 7.40 26.36
CA LEU A 29 -5.72 6.83 26.38
C LEU A 29 -5.71 5.33 26.05
N ALA A 30 -4.90 4.93 25.06
CA ALA A 30 -4.75 3.53 24.70
C ALA A 30 -4.07 2.70 25.81
N SER A 31 -3.10 3.27 26.53
CA SER A 31 -2.37 2.58 27.61
C SER A 31 -3.17 2.36 28.90
N GLN A 32 -4.24 3.15 29.11
CA GLN A 32 -5.09 3.05 30.30
C GLN A 32 -6.13 1.92 30.21
N ILE A 33 -6.25 1.28 29.05
CA ILE A 33 -7.27 0.27 28.77
C ILE A 33 -6.60 -1.11 28.81
N GLN A 34 -6.88 -1.90 29.85
CA GLN A 34 -6.28 -3.23 30.05
C GLN A 34 -7.05 -4.36 29.33
N ASP A 35 -8.32 -4.13 28.97
CA ASP A 35 -9.17 -5.11 28.27
C ASP A 35 -9.60 -4.59 26.88
N PRO A 36 -9.30 -5.32 25.78
CA PRO A 36 -9.75 -4.96 24.42
C PRO A 36 -11.27 -4.78 24.30
N ALA A 37 -12.06 -5.44 25.15
CA ALA A 37 -13.52 -5.30 25.16
C ALA A 37 -13.99 -3.99 25.83
N GLU A 38 -13.20 -3.43 26.76
CA GLU A 38 -13.49 -2.14 27.40
C GLU A 38 -13.10 -0.94 26.51
N PHE A 39 -12.23 -1.16 25.51
CA PHE A 39 -11.87 -0.13 24.52
C PHE A 39 -13.10 0.43 23.79
N PHE A 40 -14.08 -0.43 23.49
CA PHE A 40 -15.33 -0.02 22.82
C PHE A 40 -16.29 0.75 23.73
N ARG A 41 -16.08 0.76 25.06
CA ARG A 41 -16.94 1.45 26.04
C ARG A 41 -16.32 2.73 26.62
N GLY A 42 -15.00 2.92 26.51
CA GLY A 42 -14.28 4.10 27.04
C GLY A 42 -13.15 4.66 26.17
N GLY A 43 -12.95 4.16 24.94
CA GLY A 43 -11.89 4.58 24.02
C GLY A 43 -12.24 5.79 23.13
N ILE A 44 -11.43 6.01 22.09
CA ILE A 44 -11.63 7.09 21.11
C ILE A 44 -12.84 6.75 20.24
N SER A 45 -13.92 7.54 20.34
CA SER A 45 -15.13 7.31 19.55
C SER A 45 -14.93 7.64 18.06
N ILE A 46 -15.82 7.13 17.21
CA ILE A 46 -15.79 7.43 15.76
C ILE A 46 -16.02 8.93 15.50
N GLU A 47 -16.86 9.60 16.29
CA GLU A 47 -17.10 11.05 16.19
C GLU A 47 -15.85 11.84 16.57
N MET A 48 -15.16 11.44 17.64
CA MET A 48 -13.88 12.03 18.03
C MET A 48 -12.84 11.86 16.91
N MET A 49 -12.82 10.71 16.27
CA MET A 49 -11.89 10.43 15.17
C MET A 49 -12.21 11.26 13.92
N TRP A 50 -13.49 11.47 13.59
CA TRP A 50 -13.89 12.39 12.53
C TRP A 50 -13.48 13.83 12.81
N LEU A 51 -13.67 14.31 14.04
CA LEU A 51 -13.22 15.65 14.45
C LEU A 51 -11.70 15.78 14.30
N LEU A 52 -10.94 14.76 14.74
CA LEU A 52 -9.49 14.74 14.62
C LEU A 52 -9.03 14.77 13.17
N VAL A 53 -9.56 13.87 12.33
CA VAL A 53 -9.20 13.76 10.91
C VAL A 53 -9.50 15.06 10.15
N ASN A 54 -10.68 15.64 10.36
CA ASN A 54 -11.07 16.88 9.69
C ASN A 54 -10.22 18.07 10.13
N SER A 55 -10.01 18.23 11.45
CA SER A 55 -9.19 19.32 11.99
C SER A 55 -7.74 19.21 11.53
N SER A 56 -7.20 17.99 11.56
CA SER A 56 -5.82 17.70 11.15
C SER A 56 -5.63 17.90 9.64
N TRP A 57 -6.63 17.56 8.84
CA TRP A 57 -6.62 17.82 7.40
C TRP A 57 -6.66 19.32 7.08
N ILE A 58 -7.53 20.09 7.74
CA ILE A 58 -7.59 21.56 7.61
C ILE A 58 -6.24 22.18 7.97
N LEU A 59 -5.61 21.69 9.05
CA LEU A 59 -4.28 22.13 9.48
C LEU A 59 -3.22 21.82 8.41
N HIS A 60 -3.27 20.62 7.83
CA HIS A 60 -2.35 20.18 6.78
C HIS A 60 -2.42 21.05 5.53
N ILE A 61 -3.62 21.29 5.01
CA ILE A 61 -3.83 22.09 3.78
C ILE A 61 -3.51 23.57 3.99
N SER A 62 -3.67 24.07 5.21
CA SER A 62 -3.43 25.49 5.54
C SER A 62 -1.94 25.82 5.71
N CYS A 63 -1.08 24.82 5.88
CA CYS A 63 0.36 25.00 6.00
C CYS A 63 0.99 25.24 4.61
N ASN A 64 1.60 26.42 4.42
CA ASN A 64 2.23 26.76 3.14
C ASN A 64 3.53 25.97 2.90
N LYS A 65 4.23 25.56 3.98
CA LYS A 65 5.49 24.82 3.89
C LYS A 65 5.32 23.35 4.26
N ARG A 66 5.33 22.49 3.24
CA ARG A 66 5.21 21.02 3.35
C ARG A 66 6.53 20.38 3.77
N ARG A 67 6.94 20.63 5.01
CA ARG A 67 8.13 20.02 5.62
C ARG A 67 7.83 18.55 5.99
N VAL A 68 8.87 17.71 6.06
CA VAL A 68 8.70 16.29 6.46
C VAL A 68 8.10 16.18 7.85
N ALA A 69 8.65 16.93 8.80
CA ALA A 69 8.30 16.83 10.21
C ALA A 69 6.78 17.00 10.46
N PRO A 70 6.10 18.05 9.94
CA PRO A 70 4.65 18.16 10.05
C PRO A 70 3.86 17.02 9.37
N ILE A 71 4.29 16.53 8.20
CA ILE A 71 3.61 15.43 7.49
C ILE A 71 3.74 14.13 8.30
N ALA A 72 4.94 13.87 8.82
CA ALA A 72 5.23 12.72 9.65
C ALA A 72 4.48 12.74 10.98
N ALA A 73 4.46 13.89 11.65
CA ALA A 73 3.67 14.08 12.85
C ALA A 73 2.17 13.91 12.56
N LEU A 74 1.67 14.45 11.45
CA LEU A 74 0.27 14.29 11.04
C LEU A 74 -0.10 12.82 10.84
N LEU A 75 0.68 12.11 10.02
CA LEU A 75 0.47 10.68 9.75
C LEU A 75 0.50 9.87 11.05
N SER A 76 1.52 10.04 11.89
CA SER A 76 1.62 9.30 13.16
C SER A 76 0.56 9.67 14.21
N SER A 77 -0.03 10.87 14.15
CA SER A 77 -1.09 11.29 15.07
C SER A 77 -2.46 10.79 14.66
N VAL A 78 -2.77 10.85 13.35
CA VAL A 78 -4.08 10.47 12.82
C VAL A 78 -4.14 8.96 12.55
N LEU A 79 -3.11 8.39 11.95
CA LEU A 79 -3.02 6.97 11.64
C LEU A 79 -2.34 6.22 12.79
N HIS A 80 -2.96 6.28 13.96
CA HIS A 80 -2.41 5.68 15.16
C HIS A 80 -2.77 4.19 15.27
N GLN A 81 -1.82 3.36 15.70
CA GLN A 81 -1.99 1.90 15.79
C GLN A 81 -3.19 1.47 16.65
N SER A 82 -3.44 2.17 17.77
CA SER A 82 -4.50 1.80 18.72
C SER A 82 -5.90 1.90 18.15
N THR A 83 -6.12 2.71 17.12
CA THR A 83 -7.42 2.89 16.47
C THR A 83 -7.47 2.24 15.09
N PHE A 84 -6.33 1.98 14.46
CA PHE A 84 -6.27 1.43 13.10
C PHE A 84 -6.77 -0.01 12.99
N GLY A 85 -6.85 -0.77 14.09
CA GLY A 85 -7.43 -2.12 14.05
C GLY A 85 -8.96 -2.16 13.93
N ASP A 86 -9.65 -1.04 14.18
CA ASP A 86 -11.11 -0.98 14.23
C ASP A 86 -11.73 -0.83 12.83
N GLN A 87 -12.60 -1.77 12.46
CA GLN A 87 -13.28 -1.79 11.16
C GLN A 87 -14.13 -0.54 10.90
N LEU A 88 -14.74 0.02 11.95
CA LEU A 88 -15.57 1.23 11.85
C LEU A 88 -14.74 2.46 11.43
N MET A 89 -13.43 2.44 11.68
CA MET A 89 -12.53 3.51 11.23
C MET A 89 -12.31 3.48 9.71
N HIS A 90 -12.58 2.35 9.06
CA HIS A 90 -12.35 2.15 7.63
C HIS A 90 -13.63 2.12 6.80
N LYS A 91 -14.73 1.63 7.36
CA LYS A 91 -16.01 1.53 6.68
C LYS A 91 -17.15 1.89 7.63
N SER A 92 -18.05 2.75 7.16
CA SER A 92 -19.33 3.03 7.78
C SER A 92 -20.48 2.59 6.86
N ASP A 93 -21.71 2.62 7.36
CA ASP A 93 -22.91 2.29 6.60
C ASP A 93 -23.07 3.20 5.36
N ASP A 94 -22.69 4.47 5.49
CA ASP A 94 -22.84 5.50 4.46
C ASP A 94 -21.56 5.76 3.63
N GLY A 95 -20.48 5.00 3.82
CA GLY A 95 -19.27 5.13 3.02
C GLY A 95 -17.96 4.89 3.76
N PRO A 96 -16.90 5.68 3.47
CA PRO A 96 -15.60 5.49 4.12
C PRO A 96 -15.66 5.97 5.57
N GLY A 97 -15.06 5.18 6.47
CA GLY A 97 -14.80 5.61 7.84
C GLY A 97 -13.73 6.73 7.89
N PRO A 98 -13.52 7.35 9.06
CA PRO A 98 -12.63 8.51 9.22
C PRO A 98 -11.20 8.24 8.76
N MET A 99 -10.63 7.08 9.06
CA MET A 99 -9.28 6.73 8.62
C MET A 99 -9.22 6.44 7.14
N LYS A 100 -10.21 5.73 6.59
CA LYS A 100 -10.28 5.48 5.15
C LYS A 100 -10.34 6.79 4.37
N TRP A 101 -11.21 7.71 4.78
CA TRP A 101 -11.32 9.04 4.19
C TRP A 101 -9.99 9.81 4.25
N PHE A 102 -9.32 9.79 5.41
CA PHE A 102 -8.04 10.47 5.57
C PHE A 102 -6.95 9.89 4.66
N VAL A 103 -6.90 8.56 4.53
CA VAL A 103 -5.96 7.88 3.64
C VAL A 103 -6.22 8.23 2.18
N GLU A 104 -7.47 8.26 1.74
CA GLU A 104 -7.82 8.70 0.38
C GLU A 104 -7.31 10.12 0.13
N LYS A 105 -7.56 11.05 1.06
CA LYS A 105 -7.13 12.45 0.95
C LYS A 105 -5.62 12.62 0.93
N ILE A 106 -4.90 11.96 1.82
CA ILE A 106 -3.44 12.11 1.89
C ILE A 106 -2.73 11.49 0.67
N LEU A 107 -3.27 10.39 0.11
CA LEU A 107 -2.72 9.77 -1.10
C LEU A 107 -3.07 10.56 -2.36
N GLU A 108 -4.28 11.11 -2.45
CA GLU A 108 -4.67 12.04 -3.51
C GLU A 108 -3.70 13.23 -3.55
N GLU A 109 -3.43 13.86 -2.40
CA GLU A 109 -2.47 14.96 -2.32
C GLU A 109 -1.03 14.49 -2.54
N GLY A 110 -0.71 13.26 -2.13
CA GLY A 110 0.56 12.59 -2.39
C GLY A 110 0.89 12.44 -3.88
N THR A 111 -0.10 12.37 -4.77
CA THR A 111 0.14 12.34 -6.22
C THR A 111 0.90 13.58 -6.72
N LYS A 112 0.74 14.73 -6.04
CA LYS A 112 1.42 16.00 -6.34
C LYS A 112 2.72 16.18 -5.54
N SER A 113 2.99 15.32 -4.57
CA SER A 113 4.10 15.44 -3.61
C SER A 113 4.78 14.09 -3.40
N PRO A 114 5.90 13.81 -4.10
CA PRO A 114 6.68 12.59 -3.92
C PRO A 114 7.09 12.33 -2.47
N ARG A 115 7.34 13.41 -1.72
CA ARG A 115 7.66 13.33 -0.29
C ARG A 115 6.46 12.83 0.52
N THR A 116 5.27 13.37 0.31
CA THR A 116 4.07 12.98 1.06
C THR A 116 3.73 11.51 0.81
N ILE A 117 3.73 11.09 -0.46
CA ILE A 117 3.36 9.70 -0.80
C ILE A 117 4.39 8.69 -0.28
N ARG A 118 5.69 9.04 -0.22
CA ARG A 118 6.71 8.17 0.39
C ARG A 118 6.46 7.97 1.89
N LEU A 119 6.20 9.05 2.62
CA LEU A 119 5.94 8.97 4.07
C LEU A 119 4.63 8.23 4.35
N ALA A 120 3.58 8.50 3.56
CA ALA A 120 2.30 7.81 3.68
C ALA A 120 2.45 6.32 3.38
N ALA A 121 3.17 5.94 2.31
CA ALA A 121 3.40 4.55 1.96
C ALA A 121 4.14 3.79 3.06
N LEU A 122 5.20 4.38 3.64
CA LEU A 122 5.94 3.77 4.74
C LEU A 122 5.02 3.52 5.94
N HIS A 123 4.32 4.55 6.40
CA HIS A 123 3.48 4.47 7.60
C HIS A 123 2.31 3.50 7.41
N LEU A 124 1.62 3.57 6.26
CA LEU A 124 0.49 2.71 5.95
C LEU A 124 0.91 1.25 5.78
N CYS A 125 2.05 0.97 5.13
CA CYS A 125 2.52 -0.40 5.01
C CYS A 125 2.86 -1.02 6.38
N GLY A 126 3.41 -0.23 7.31
CA GLY A 126 3.62 -0.67 8.69
C GLY A 126 2.31 -0.99 9.41
N LEU A 127 1.30 -0.14 9.26
CA LEU A 127 -0.02 -0.36 9.87
C LEU A 127 -0.76 -1.54 9.25
N TRP A 128 -0.76 -1.69 7.93
CA TRP A 128 -1.39 -2.82 7.25
C TRP A 128 -0.69 -4.15 7.55
N LEU A 129 0.63 -4.13 7.80
CA LEU A 129 1.34 -5.31 8.27
C LEU A 129 0.88 -5.72 9.69
N ALA A 130 0.63 -4.74 10.56
CA ALA A 130 0.18 -4.98 11.93
C ALA A 130 -1.31 -5.30 12.05
N TYR A 131 -2.14 -4.77 11.15
CA TYR A 131 -3.59 -4.97 11.12
C TYR A 131 -4.06 -5.46 9.74
N PRO A 132 -3.73 -6.70 9.33
CA PRO A 132 -4.00 -7.19 7.98
C PRO A 132 -5.48 -7.23 7.62
N ASN A 133 -6.37 -7.38 8.61
CA ASN A 133 -7.84 -7.39 8.42
C ASN A 133 -8.37 -6.10 7.78
N THR A 134 -7.59 -5.03 7.81
CA THR A 134 -7.96 -3.73 7.22
C THR A 134 -7.61 -3.63 5.73
N LEU A 135 -6.70 -4.46 5.21
CA LEU A 135 -6.16 -4.37 3.84
C LEU A 135 -7.26 -4.38 2.77
N GLN A 136 -8.31 -5.18 2.98
CA GLN A 136 -9.45 -5.28 2.06
C GLN A 136 -10.11 -3.93 1.74
N TYR A 137 -10.05 -2.96 2.68
CA TYR A 137 -10.61 -1.63 2.45
C TYR A 137 -9.74 -0.77 1.52
N TYR A 138 -8.49 -1.16 1.27
CA TYR A 138 -7.45 -0.30 0.69
C TYR A 138 -6.91 -0.77 -0.67
N ILE A 139 -7.62 -1.64 -1.38
CA ILE A 139 -7.19 -2.19 -2.67
C ILE A 139 -6.90 -1.10 -3.72
N LYS A 140 -7.74 -0.06 -3.78
CA LYS A 140 -7.55 1.07 -4.70
C LYS A 140 -6.29 1.86 -4.39
N GLU A 141 -5.99 2.05 -3.11
CA GLU A 141 -4.83 2.79 -2.61
C GLU A 141 -3.54 1.99 -2.82
N LEU A 142 -3.58 0.68 -2.56
CA LEU A 142 -2.46 -0.23 -2.85
C LEU A 142 -2.10 -0.20 -4.34
N LYS A 143 -3.10 -0.19 -5.21
CA LYS A 143 -2.92 -0.04 -6.67
C LYS A 143 -2.29 1.31 -7.03
N LEU A 144 -2.72 2.41 -6.40
CA LEU A 144 -2.14 3.73 -6.58
C LEU A 144 -0.67 3.76 -6.16
N LEU A 145 -0.35 3.26 -4.96
CA LEU A 145 1.01 3.21 -4.42
C LEU A 145 1.95 2.36 -5.29
N THR A 146 1.44 1.24 -5.82
CA THR A 146 2.17 0.35 -6.72
C THR A 146 2.46 0.99 -8.08
N SER A 147 1.47 1.70 -8.64
CA SER A 147 1.59 2.36 -9.93
C SER A 147 2.47 3.61 -9.87
N TYR A 148 2.61 4.18 -8.67
CA TYR A 148 3.36 5.41 -8.45
C TYR A 148 4.81 5.29 -8.90
N GLY A 149 5.26 6.31 -9.62
CA GLY A 149 6.68 6.49 -9.90
C GLY A 149 7.01 7.94 -9.89
N SER A 150 7.84 8.33 -8.93
CA SER A 150 8.41 9.66 -8.89
C SER A 150 9.27 9.86 -10.13
N ALA A 151 9.14 11.02 -10.78
CA ALA A 151 10.28 11.60 -11.49
C ALA A 151 11.33 11.94 -10.40
N GLU A 152 12.59 11.64 -10.67
CA GLU A 152 13.74 11.83 -9.77
C GLU A 152 13.63 13.11 -8.95
N LEU A 153 13.82 13.03 -7.63
CA LEU A 153 14.11 14.22 -6.83
C LEU A 153 15.02 13.90 -5.64
N ALA A 154 16.07 14.72 -5.61
CA ALA A 154 17.25 14.70 -4.77
C ALA A 154 17.03 14.71 -3.25
N GLU A 155 18.12 14.31 -2.60
CA GLU A 155 18.44 14.20 -1.19
C GLU A 155 17.78 15.24 -0.26
N ASN A 156 17.41 14.78 0.93
CA ASN A 156 17.21 15.66 2.09
C ASN A 156 17.49 14.87 3.38
N HIS A 157 18.66 15.13 3.98
CA HIS A 157 19.12 14.53 5.24
C HIS A 157 18.37 15.04 6.50
N ASP A 158 17.50 16.04 6.36
CA ASP A 158 16.97 16.84 7.48
C ASP A 158 15.66 16.33 8.13
N ALA A 159 15.34 15.05 7.98
CA ALA A 159 14.10 14.50 8.54
C ALA A 159 14.27 13.25 9.39
N ARG A 160 15.50 12.84 9.69
CA ARG A 160 15.80 11.57 10.37
C ARG A 160 15.07 11.41 11.69
N ALA A 161 14.86 12.46 12.49
CA ALA A 161 14.18 12.32 13.79
C ALA A 161 12.67 12.04 13.68
N GLU A 162 11.94 12.73 12.80
CA GLU A 162 10.49 12.55 12.62
C GLU A 162 10.17 11.35 11.72
N VAL A 163 11.02 11.10 10.73
CA VAL A 163 11.02 9.84 10.00
C VAL A 163 11.36 8.71 10.96
N SER A 164 12.30 8.86 11.91
CA SER A 164 12.60 7.84 12.93
C SER A 164 11.40 7.51 13.82
N VAL A 165 10.51 8.48 14.05
CA VAL A 165 9.29 8.31 14.84
C VAL A 165 8.17 7.66 14.00
N LEU A 166 8.03 7.99 12.72
CA LEU A 166 7.23 7.18 11.77
C LEU A 166 7.80 5.76 11.61
N SER A 167 9.13 5.65 11.69
CA SER A 167 9.90 4.43 11.47
C SER A 167 10.15 3.65 12.77
N ARG A 168 9.54 4.08 13.89
CA ARG A 168 9.01 3.15 14.89
C ARG A 168 7.76 2.41 14.35
N SER A 169 7.58 2.38 13.03
CA SER A 169 6.98 1.29 12.28
C SER A 169 7.25 -0.03 12.99
N LEU A 170 6.19 -0.81 13.16
CA LEU A 170 6.15 -2.13 13.82
C LEU A 170 7.09 -3.16 13.15
N ASP A 171 7.73 -2.78 12.05
CA ASP A 171 8.78 -3.53 11.37
C ASP A 171 10.09 -2.71 11.25
N PRO A 172 11.14 -3.07 12.01
CA PRO A 172 12.45 -2.41 11.98
C PRO A 172 13.18 -2.53 10.65
N GLU A 173 12.93 -3.59 9.88
CA GLU A 173 13.62 -3.86 8.62
C GLU A 173 13.11 -2.92 7.51
N LEU A 174 11.80 -2.73 7.39
CA LEU A 174 11.21 -1.76 6.47
C LEU A 174 11.70 -0.33 6.73
N THR A 175 11.88 0.00 8.01
CA THR A 175 12.44 1.27 8.46
C THR A 175 13.88 1.45 8.02
N ASP A 176 14.74 0.45 8.23
CA ASP A 176 16.16 0.53 7.90
C ASP A 176 16.35 0.66 6.38
N VAL A 177 15.63 -0.14 5.59
CA VAL A 177 15.68 -0.06 4.13
C VAL A 177 15.14 1.30 3.64
N PHE A 178 14.12 1.88 4.28
CA PHE A 178 13.63 3.22 3.93
C PHE A 178 14.62 4.35 4.23
N ILE A 179 15.38 4.24 5.34
CA ILE A 179 16.39 5.23 5.72
C ILE A 179 17.62 5.13 4.80
N ASN A 180 18.00 3.91 4.43
CA ASN A 180 19.23 3.63 3.69
C ASN A 180 19.05 3.58 2.17
N THR A 181 17.81 3.53 1.67
CA THR A 181 17.50 3.56 0.24
C THR A 181 16.42 4.59 -0.08
N GLU A 182 16.42 5.15 -1.29
CA GLU A 182 15.27 5.91 -1.80
C GLU A 182 14.09 4.97 -2.11
N LEU A 183 13.51 4.40 -1.06
CA LEU A 183 12.50 3.36 -1.22
C LEU A 183 11.25 3.98 -1.82
N TYR A 184 10.98 3.63 -3.09
CA TYR A 184 9.76 4.01 -3.77
C TYR A 184 8.57 3.39 -3.04
N ALA A 185 7.43 4.09 -2.98
CA ALA A 185 6.19 3.59 -2.36
C ALA A 185 5.82 2.15 -2.79
N ARG A 186 6.02 1.83 -4.08
CA ARG A 186 5.84 0.48 -4.63
C ARG A 186 6.67 -0.61 -3.95
N ILE A 187 7.90 -0.29 -3.52
CA ILE A 187 8.77 -1.25 -2.84
C ILE A 187 8.26 -1.49 -1.43
N SER A 188 7.75 -0.47 -0.73
CA SER A 188 7.12 -0.64 0.59
C SER A 188 5.96 -1.64 0.50
N VAL A 189 5.11 -1.49 -0.52
CA VAL A 189 3.99 -2.41 -0.77
C VAL A 189 4.50 -3.83 -1.07
N ALA A 190 5.52 -3.98 -1.92
CA ALA A 190 6.05 -5.29 -2.29
C ALA A 190 6.67 -6.01 -1.09
N VAL A 191 7.46 -5.31 -0.28
CA VAL A 191 8.08 -5.86 0.93
C VAL A 191 7.00 -6.22 1.96
N MET A 192 6.00 -5.35 2.15
CA MET A 192 4.86 -5.64 3.02
C MET A 192 4.17 -6.95 2.61
N PHE A 193 3.82 -7.12 1.32
CA PHE A 193 3.18 -8.34 0.85
C PHE A 193 4.09 -9.57 0.92
N SER A 194 5.40 -9.43 0.76
CA SER A 194 6.36 -10.51 0.99
C SER A 194 6.29 -10.97 2.45
N LYS A 195 6.34 -10.05 3.41
CA LYS A 195 6.25 -10.35 4.84
C LYS A 195 4.90 -10.95 5.23
N LEU A 196 3.82 -10.43 4.67
CA LEU A 196 2.48 -10.98 4.84
C LEU A 196 2.39 -12.42 4.31
N ALA A 197 3.01 -12.72 3.17
CA ALA A 197 3.07 -14.08 2.65
C ALA A 197 3.89 -15.00 3.56
N ASP A 198 4.97 -14.51 4.18
CA ASP A 198 5.71 -15.26 5.19
C ASP A 198 4.85 -15.55 6.42
N ILE A 199 4.06 -14.59 6.90
CA ILE A 199 3.14 -14.78 8.03
C ILE A 199 2.04 -15.79 7.68
N ALA A 200 1.43 -15.68 6.49
CA ALA A 200 0.31 -16.51 6.07
C ALA A 200 0.71 -17.98 5.87
N TYR A 201 1.88 -18.22 5.30
CA TYR A 201 2.33 -19.57 4.90
C TYR A 201 3.43 -20.15 5.80
N SER A 202 3.76 -19.50 6.93
CA SER A 202 4.68 -20.05 7.93
C SER A 202 3.94 -20.89 8.97
N ASP A 203 4.38 -22.14 9.12
CA ASP A 203 3.92 -23.06 10.15
C ASP A 203 4.35 -22.64 11.57
N LYS A 204 5.34 -21.75 11.67
CA LYS A 204 5.94 -21.30 12.95
C LYS A 204 5.32 -20.03 13.51
N CYS A 205 4.38 -19.39 12.80
CA CYS A 205 3.83 -18.10 13.20
C CYS A 205 2.67 -18.24 14.20
N THR A 206 2.76 -17.51 15.32
CA THR A 206 1.73 -17.41 16.38
C THR A 206 0.55 -16.50 16.03
N SER A 207 0.44 -16.03 14.78
CA SER A 207 -0.67 -15.17 14.35
C SER A 207 -2.02 -15.90 14.43
N ARG A 208 -3.10 -15.15 14.70
CA ARG A 208 -4.45 -15.73 14.78
C ARG A 208 -4.84 -16.27 13.40
N ASN A 209 -5.56 -17.39 13.36
CA ASN A 209 -6.01 -17.97 12.10
C ASN A 209 -6.86 -16.98 11.27
N GLU A 210 -7.64 -16.12 11.94
CA GLU A 210 -8.41 -15.03 11.32
C GLU A 210 -7.52 -14.07 10.54
N ASP A 211 -6.37 -13.67 11.12
CA ASP A 211 -5.42 -12.77 10.46
C ASP A 211 -4.80 -13.46 9.24
N LYS A 212 -4.44 -14.75 9.33
CA LYS A 212 -3.93 -15.51 8.17
C LYS A 212 -4.95 -15.55 7.03
N CYS A 213 -6.21 -15.83 7.34
CA CYS A 213 -7.30 -15.85 6.35
C CYS A 213 -7.50 -14.47 5.69
N ALA A 214 -7.44 -13.40 6.47
CA ALA A 214 -7.57 -12.04 5.94
C ALA A 214 -6.38 -11.62 5.08
N ILE A 215 -5.17 -12.03 5.46
CA ILE A 215 -3.95 -11.83 4.66
C ILE A 215 -4.09 -12.50 3.30
N ILE A 216 -4.45 -13.79 3.30
CA ILE A 216 -4.60 -14.57 2.06
C ILE A 216 -5.70 -13.95 1.19
N SER A 217 -6.86 -13.67 1.76
CA SER A 217 -7.99 -13.05 1.05
C SER A 217 -7.62 -11.69 0.45
N SER A 218 -6.94 -10.83 1.21
CA SER A 218 -6.52 -9.51 0.74
C SER A 218 -5.43 -9.59 -0.33
N GLY A 219 -4.48 -10.53 -0.20
CA GLY A 219 -3.46 -10.79 -1.21
C GLY A 219 -4.05 -11.28 -2.54
N LYS A 220 -5.01 -12.21 -2.48
CA LYS A 220 -5.78 -12.68 -3.65
C LYS A 220 -6.56 -11.54 -4.30
N LEU A 221 -7.32 -10.78 -3.51
CA LEU A 221 -8.11 -9.66 -3.99
C LEU A 221 -7.25 -8.60 -4.69
N PHE A 222 -6.10 -8.25 -4.11
CA PHE A 222 -5.20 -7.28 -4.71
C PHE A 222 -4.53 -7.80 -5.99
N LEU A 223 -4.14 -9.08 -6.01
CA LEU A 223 -3.58 -9.71 -7.21
C LEU A 223 -4.58 -9.70 -8.37
N LEU A 224 -5.84 -10.11 -8.12
CA LEU A 224 -6.89 -10.12 -9.13
C LEU A 224 -7.21 -8.71 -9.64
N GLU A 225 -7.23 -7.71 -8.77
CA GLU A 225 -7.37 -6.30 -9.19
C GLU A 225 -6.24 -5.89 -10.15
N LEU A 226 -4.98 -6.23 -9.85
CA LEU A 226 -3.85 -5.91 -10.74
C LEU A 226 -3.91 -6.66 -12.07
N LEU A 227 -4.30 -7.94 -12.05
CA LEU A 227 -4.48 -8.75 -13.25
C LEU A 227 -5.60 -8.21 -14.14
N SER A 228 -6.76 -7.89 -13.55
CA SER A 228 -7.85 -7.21 -14.25
C SER A 228 -7.38 -5.88 -14.83
N SER A 229 -6.54 -5.13 -14.11
CA SER A 229 -6.00 -3.86 -14.60
C SER A 229 -5.12 -4.01 -15.84
N VAL A 230 -4.19 -4.97 -15.85
CA VAL A 230 -3.31 -5.19 -17.02
C VAL A 230 -4.05 -5.75 -18.23
N VAL A 231 -5.19 -6.42 -18.00
CA VAL A 231 -6.06 -6.94 -19.06
C VAL A 231 -7.01 -5.86 -19.59
N ASN A 232 -7.62 -5.06 -18.72
CA ASN A 232 -8.77 -4.22 -19.08
C ASN A 232 -8.48 -2.72 -19.16
N GLU A 233 -7.48 -2.19 -18.44
CA GLU A 233 -7.22 -0.74 -18.48
C GLU A 233 -6.61 -0.33 -19.81
N LYS A 234 -7.17 0.73 -20.42
CA LYS A 234 -6.75 1.26 -21.74
C LYS A 234 -5.24 1.53 -21.84
N ASP A 235 -4.62 2.02 -20.77
CA ASP A 235 -3.19 2.31 -20.76
C ASP A 235 -2.33 1.04 -20.64
N LEU A 236 -2.70 0.13 -19.74
CA LEU A 236 -1.92 -1.08 -19.45
C LEU A 236 -2.14 -2.19 -20.48
N SER A 237 -3.29 -2.22 -21.15
CA SER A 237 -3.61 -3.15 -22.23
C SER A 237 -3.00 -2.76 -23.58
N LYS A 238 -2.56 -1.49 -23.74
CA LYS A 238 -2.05 -0.96 -25.01
C LYS A 238 -0.85 -1.74 -25.55
N GLU A 239 -0.90 -2.19 -26.79
CA GLU A 239 0.20 -2.95 -27.43
C GLU A 239 1.31 -2.04 -27.98
N LEU A 240 0.93 -0.90 -28.55
CA LEU A 240 1.86 0.04 -29.16
C LEU A 240 2.28 1.12 -28.16
N TYR A 241 3.51 1.03 -27.67
CA TYR A 241 4.11 2.03 -26.77
C TYR A 241 5.63 2.07 -26.90
N LYS A 242 6.22 3.23 -26.59
CA LYS A 242 7.67 3.43 -26.68
C LYS A 242 8.37 2.87 -25.44
N LYS A 243 9.59 2.32 -25.62
CA LYS A 243 10.49 1.98 -24.52
C LYS A 243 10.71 3.21 -23.64
N TYR A 244 10.75 2.99 -22.32
CA TYR A 244 10.84 4.03 -21.28
C TYR A 244 9.71 5.07 -21.24
N SER A 245 8.63 4.91 -22.00
CA SER A 245 7.44 5.76 -21.85
C SER A 245 6.77 5.58 -20.48
N ALA A 246 5.89 6.52 -20.12
CA ALA A 246 5.07 6.39 -18.91
C ALA A 246 4.26 5.08 -18.90
N ILE A 247 3.67 4.71 -20.04
CA ILE A 247 2.94 3.45 -20.22
C ILE A 247 3.86 2.25 -20.00
N HIS A 248 5.04 2.24 -20.62
CA HIS A 248 6.02 1.16 -20.43
C HIS A 248 6.38 0.99 -18.95
N ARG A 249 6.70 2.08 -18.25
CA ARG A 249 7.06 2.03 -16.82
C ARG A 249 5.91 1.54 -15.95
N ARG A 250 4.66 1.95 -16.23
CA ARG A 250 3.49 1.47 -15.51
C ARG A 250 3.25 -0.03 -15.72
N LYS A 251 3.37 -0.53 -16.96
CA LYS A 251 3.30 -1.97 -17.26
C LYS A 251 4.36 -2.76 -16.49
N VAL A 252 5.63 -2.32 -16.54
CA VAL A 252 6.71 -2.97 -15.79
C VAL A 252 6.40 -3.01 -14.29
N ARG A 253 5.96 -1.90 -13.69
CA ARG A 253 5.61 -1.85 -12.26
C ARG A 253 4.45 -2.76 -11.89
N ALA A 254 3.42 -2.81 -12.71
CA ALA A 254 2.27 -3.69 -12.48
C ALA A 254 2.72 -5.16 -12.45
N TRP A 255 3.50 -5.58 -13.45
CA TRP A 255 4.00 -6.95 -13.53
C TRP A 255 5.03 -7.30 -12.44
N GLN A 256 5.85 -6.35 -12.02
CA GLN A 256 6.72 -6.51 -10.85
C GLN A 256 5.92 -6.82 -9.58
N MET A 257 4.82 -6.08 -9.34
CA MET A 257 3.96 -6.33 -8.18
C MET A 257 3.17 -7.64 -8.30
N ILE A 258 2.68 -7.97 -9.49
CA ILE A 258 2.03 -9.28 -9.76
C ILE A 258 2.99 -10.43 -9.41
N CYS A 259 4.28 -10.31 -9.77
CA CYS A 259 5.30 -11.29 -9.38
C CYS A 259 5.49 -11.34 -7.85
N ALA A 260 5.51 -10.20 -7.16
CA ALA A 260 5.64 -10.16 -5.69
C ALA A 260 4.45 -10.83 -4.99
N LEU A 261 3.26 -10.82 -5.61
CA LEU A 261 2.04 -11.42 -5.09
C LEU A 261 1.86 -12.90 -5.50
N ALA A 262 2.79 -13.48 -6.25
CA ALA A 262 2.60 -14.82 -6.83
C ALA A 262 2.34 -15.93 -5.78
N ARG A 263 2.85 -15.77 -4.56
CA ARG A 263 2.60 -16.70 -3.45
C ARG A 263 1.13 -16.84 -3.07
N PHE A 264 0.32 -15.80 -3.31
CA PHE A 264 -1.10 -15.77 -2.99
C PHE A 264 -1.99 -16.50 -4.01
N VAL A 265 -1.45 -16.94 -5.15
CA VAL A 265 -2.23 -17.77 -6.09
C VAL A 265 -2.50 -19.13 -5.49
N ASP A 266 -3.75 -19.54 -5.49
CA ASP A 266 -4.22 -20.79 -4.90
C ASP A 266 -5.31 -21.40 -5.80
N LEU A 267 -5.72 -22.64 -5.51
CA LEU A 267 -6.61 -23.43 -6.38
C LEU A 267 -7.95 -22.76 -6.67
N ASP A 268 -8.45 -21.92 -5.76
CA ASP A 268 -9.71 -21.19 -5.91
C ASP A 268 -9.64 -20.04 -6.92
N ILE A 269 -8.45 -19.49 -7.19
CA ILE A 269 -8.26 -18.36 -8.12
C ILE A 269 -7.35 -18.67 -9.31
N VAL A 270 -6.74 -19.85 -9.36
CA VAL A 270 -5.74 -20.20 -10.39
C VAL A 270 -6.30 -20.13 -11.81
N GLU A 271 -7.56 -20.51 -12.01
CA GLU A 271 -8.22 -20.44 -13.32
C GLU A 271 -8.34 -18.98 -13.81
N GLU A 272 -8.84 -18.08 -12.97
CA GLU A 272 -8.95 -16.64 -13.29
C GLU A 272 -7.58 -16.00 -13.53
N VAL A 273 -6.58 -16.39 -12.73
CA VAL A 273 -5.18 -15.93 -12.88
C VAL A 273 -4.61 -16.38 -14.22
N THR A 274 -4.78 -17.65 -14.58
CA THR A 274 -4.26 -18.21 -15.84
C THR A 274 -4.95 -17.59 -17.05
N LEU A 275 -6.26 -17.35 -17.01
CA LEU A 275 -6.99 -16.67 -18.08
C LEU A 275 -6.47 -15.24 -18.30
N SER A 276 -6.25 -14.49 -17.22
CA SER A 276 -5.70 -13.13 -17.28
C SER A 276 -4.25 -13.11 -17.80
N LEU A 277 -3.45 -14.10 -17.39
CA LEU A 277 -2.08 -14.29 -17.84
C LEU A 277 -2.01 -14.64 -19.34
N HIS A 278 -2.81 -15.60 -19.81
CA HIS A 278 -2.88 -15.98 -21.22
C HIS A 278 -3.28 -14.81 -22.10
N THR A 279 -4.33 -14.08 -21.71
CA THR A 279 -4.78 -12.87 -22.41
C THR A 279 -3.65 -11.85 -22.51
N SER A 280 -2.86 -11.69 -21.44
CA SER A 280 -1.76 -10.73 -21.39
C SER A 280 -0.54 -11.15 -22.24
N ILE A 281 -0.22 -12.45 -22.27
CA ILE A 281 0.90 -13.01 -23.05
C ILE A 281 0.61 -12.97 -24.57
N GLN A 282 -0.64 -13.18 -24.97
CA GLN A 282 -1.04 -13.11 -26.38
C GLN A 282 -0.90 -11.70 -26.97
N ARG A 283 -0.93 -10.67 -26.13
CA ARG A 283 -0.76 -9.27 -26.55
C ARG A 283 0.70 -8.94 -26.77
N ASN A 284 0.97 -8.15 -27.81
CA ASN A 284 2.32 -7.69 -28.07
C ASN A 284 2.82 -6.76 -26.94
N ASN A 285 3.97 -7.08 -26.37
CA ASN A 285 4.60 -6.32 -25.30
C ASN A 285 6.12 -6.29 -25.49
N LEU A 286 6.77 -5.22 -25.00
CA LEU A 286 8.22 -5.11 -25.05
C LEU A 286 8.89 -6.22 -24.22
N PRO A 287 10.10 -6.67 -24.59
CA PRO A 287 10.80 -7.76 -23.90
C PRO A 287 10.91 -7.58 -22.38
N SER A 288 11.16 -6.36 -21.91
CA SER A 288 11.25 -6.04 -20.48
C SER A 288 9.95 -6.19 -19.70
N VAL A 289 8.79 -6.19 -20.37
CA VAL A 289 7.50 -6.51 -19.76
C VAL A 289 7.24 -8.02 -19.86
N ARG A 290 7.52 -8.62 -21.02
CA ARG A 290 7.37 -10.06 -21.25
C ARG A 290 8.17 -10.90 -20.26
N GLN A 291 9.39 -10.49 -19.93
CA GLN A 291 10.23 -11.18 -18.95
C GLN A 291 9.49 -11.41 -17.61
N TYR A 292 8.76 -10.41 -17.10
CA TYR A 292 8.00 -10.57 -15.86
C TYR A 292 6.76 -11.45 -16.06
N MET A 293 6.06 -11.32 -17.19
CA MET A 293 4.92 -12.20 -17.52
C MET A 293 5.35 -13.66 -17.58
N GLU A 294 6.48 -13.95 -18.24
CA GLU A 294 7.04 -15.28 -18.40
C GLU A 294 7.58 -15.81 -17.07
N THR A 295 8.24 -14.98 -16.26
CA THR A 295 8.66 -15.35 -14.90
C THR A 295 7.46 -15.72 -14.03
N PHE A 296 6.40 -14.93 -14.07
CA PHE A 296 5.16 -15.23 -13.36
C PHE A 296 4.52 -16.52 -13.88
N ALA A 297 4.44 -16.70 -15.21
CA ALA A 297 3.93 -17.91 -15.82
C ALA A 297 4.68 -19.16 -15.36
N ILE A 298 6.02 -19.14 -15.42
CA ILE A 298 6.87 -20.24 -14.94
C ILE A 298 6.54 -20.56 -13.48
N TYR A 299 6.45 -19.54 -12.62
CA TYR A 299 6.10 -19.74 -11.22
C TYR A 299 4.72 -20.42 -11.05
N ILE A 300 3.69 -19.97 -11.77
CA ILE A 300 2.34 -20.56 -11.71
C ILE A 300 2.36 -22.01 -12.17
N TYR A 301 3.02 -22.30 -13.29
CA TYR A 301 3.10 -23.66 -13.84
C TYR A 301 3.92 -24.61 -12.97
N LEU A 302 4.95 -24.11 -12.27
CA LEU A 302 5.69 -24.89 -11.28
C LEU A 302 4.85 -25.15 -10.03
N LYS A 303 4.05 -24.17 -9.59
CA LYS A 303 3.17 -24.29 -8.41
C LYS A 303 1.97 -25.21 -8.67
N PHE A 304 1.45 -25.23 -9.90
CA PHE A 304 0.28 -26.03 -10.29
C PHE A 304 0.58 -26.90 -11.53
N PRO A 305 1.30 -28.02 -11.39
CA PRO A 305 1.65 -28.87 -12.52
C PRO A 305 0.44 -29.48 -13.26
N SER A 306 -0.72 -29.58 -12.59
CA SER A 306 -1.97 -30.07 -13.18
C SER A 306 -2.47 -29.20 -14.35
N LEU A 307 -2.03 -27.94 -14.44
CA LEU A 307 -2.33 -27.07 -15.57
C LEU A 307 -1.71 -27.58 -16.88
N PHE A 308 -0.67 -28.43 -16.82
CA PHE A 308 -0.12 -29.11 -18.01
C PHE A 308 -0.93 -30.34 -18.44
N THR A 309 -1.75 -30.90 -17.55
CA THR A 309 -2.43 -32.19 -17.76
C THR A 309 -3.88 -32.05 -18.23
N VAL A 310 -4.17 -31.07 -19.08
CA VAL A 310 -5.39 -31.09 -19.91
C VAL A 310 -5.02 -31.63 -21.29
N PRO A 311 -5.20 -32.94 -21.56
CA PRO A 311 -5.20 -33.46 -22.91
C PRO A 311 -6.53 -33.11 -23.59
N GLU A 312 -6.64 -31.87 -24.05
CA GLU A 312 -7.49 -31.53 -25.20
C GLU A 312 -6.80 -30.46 -26.04
N ILE A 313 -5.58 -30.81 -26.45
CA ILE A 313 -4.99 -30.27 -27.67
C ILE A 313 -5.82 -30.84 -28.82
N SER A 314 -6.88 -30.12 -29.18
CA SER A 314 -7.23 -30.05 -30.60
C SER A 314 -6.01 -29.47 -31.32
N THR A 315 -5.49 -30.31 -32.20
CA THR A 315 -4.29 -30.17 -33.01
C THR A 315 -4.24 -28.88 -33.82
N VAL A 316 -3.72 -27.76 -33.31
CA VAL A 316 -3.19 -26.66 -34.18
C VAL A 316 -1.94 -25.93 -33.66
N SER A 317 -1.69 -25.73 -32.36
CA SER A 317 -0.70 -24.71 -31.92
C SER A 317 0.49 -25.22 -31.10
N LYS A 318 0.95 -26.45 -31.33
CA LYS A 318 2.19 -26.99 -30.71
C LYS A 318 3.51 -26.52 -31.37
N HIS A 319 3.49 -25.56 -32.30
CA HIS A 319 4.67 -25.17 -33.09
C HIS A 319 5.22 -23.76 -32.86
N GLN A 320 4.89 -23.09 -31.75
CA GLN A 320 5.36 -21.72 -31.54
C GLN A 320 6.12 -21.43 -30.23
N TRP A 321 6.40 -22.45 -29.41
CA TRP A 321 7.03 -22.25 -28.09
C TRP A 321 8.47 -22.78 -27.97
N LEU A 322 9.10 -23.23 -29.07
CA LEU A 322 10.47 -23.78 -29.03
C LEU A 322 11.47 -23.13 -30.00
N VAL A 323 11.12 -22.04 -30.68
CA VAL A 323 12.10 -21.27 -31.46
C VAL A 323 11.80 -19.79 -31.35
N THR A 324 12.43 -19.11 -30.39
CA THR A 324 13.12 -17.80 -30.53
C THR A 324 13.72 -17.37 -29.20
#